data_AF-A0A847J7E0-F1
#
_entry.id   AF-A0A847J7E0-F1
#
_cell.length_a   1.000
_cell.length_b   1.000
_cell.length_c   1.000
_cell.angle_alpha   90.00
_cell.angle_beta   90.00
_cell.angle_gamma   90.00
#
_symmetry.space_group_name_H-M   'P 1'
#
loop_
_entity.id
_entity.type
_entity.pdbx_description
1 polymer ?
#
loop_
_entity_poly.entity_id
_entity_poly.type
_entity_poly.pdbx_seq_one_letter_code
_entity_poly.pdbx_strand_id
1 'polypeptide(L)'
;MRHTLRCLLTAAALVAGTLPALAEKSFTRDELESGAIRLEKSLEGEAARPGEAAQLRKDADAALAAKNFEALGEIAGRLVLLNPRDWTSWTRLSVAFSGLTPADWQAKNEARRNAHAAAYRAYRLAPGPREEALALTTLANSYVSEE
;
A
#
# COMPACT_ATOMS: atom_id res chain seq x y z
N MET A 1 -6.17 53.72 -14.26
CA MET A 1 -6.85 52.71 -13.42
C MET A 1 -7.20 51.40 -14.16
N ARG A 2 -7.42 51.38 -15.49
CA ARG A 2 -7.71 50.13 -16.24
C ARG A 2 -6.49 49.21 -16.45
N HIS A 3 -5.28 49.76 -16.38
CA HIS A 3 -4.03 49.01 -16.57
C HIS A 3 -3.55 48.30 -15.28
N THR A 4 -3.82 48.88 -14.10
CA THR A 4 -3.50 48.27 -12.80
C THR A 4 -4.38 47.05 -12.52
N LEU A 5 -5.64 47.06 -12.95
CA LEU A 5 -6.53 45.89 -12.85
C LEU A 5 -6.06 44.70 -13.71
N ARG A 6 -5.47 44.96 -14.89
CA ARG A 6 -4.98 43.89 -15.78
C ARG A 6 -3.71 43.22 -15.27
N CYS A 7 -2.79 43.99 -14.66
CA CYS A 7 -1.57 43.43 -14.04
C CYS A 7 -1.89 42.58 -12.80
N LEU A 8 -2.89 42.97 -12.00
CA LEU A 8 -3.33 42.17 -10.84
C LEU A 8 -4.00 40.85 -11.26
N LEU A 9 -4.79 40.87 -12.33
CA LEU A 9 -5.44 39.66 -12.86
C LEU A 9 -4.45 38.66 -13.48
N THR A 10 -3.37 39.14 -14.09
CA THR A 10 -2.32 38.26 -14.66
C THR A 10 -1.40 37.68 -13.58
N ALA A 11 -1.08 38.44 -12.54
CA ALA A 11 -0.31 37.92 -11.40
C ALA A 11 -1.08 36.83 -10.62
N ALA A 12 -2.39 36.99 -10.45
CA ALA A 12 -3.23 35.99 -9.78
C ALA A 12 -3.33 34.66 -10.56
N ALA A 13 -3.31 34.69 -11.89
CA ALA A 13 -3.34 33.49 -12.72
C ALA A 13 -2.02 32.69 -12.67
N LEU A 14 -0.88 33.36 -12.48
CA LEU A 14 0.43 32.70 -12.39
C LEU A 14 0.64 31.97 -11.05
N VAL A 15 0.05 32.49 -9.96
CA VAL A 15 0.14 31.88 -8.62
C VAL A 15 -0.78 30.65 -8.48
N ALA A 16 -1.86 30.57 -9.26
CA ALA A 16 -2.76 29.41 -9.25
C ALA A 16 -2.13 28.16 -9.92
N GLY A 17 -1.11 28.32 -10.77
CA GLY A 17 -0.44 27.22 -11.46
C GLY A 17 0.59 26.44 -10.63
N THR A 18 0.90 26.89 -9.41
CA THR A 18 1.86 26.22 -8.52
C THR A 18 1.21 25.36 -7.44
N LEU A 19 -0.12 25.25 -7.43
CA LEU A 19 -0.77 24.25 -6.59
C LEU A 19 -0.35 22.87 -7.13
N PRO A 20 0.25 22.00 -6.32
CA PRO A 20 0.47 20.63 -6.75
C PRO A 20 -0.91 20.08 -7.09
N ALA A 21 -1.17 19.86 -8.38
CA ALA A 21 -2.29 19.04 -8.77
C ALA A 21 -2.12 17.74 -7.97
N LEU A 22 -3.16 17.33 -7.23
CA LEU A 22 -3.24 15.96 -6.72
C LEU A 22 -3.14 15.07 -7.95
N ALA A 23 -1.91 14.66 -8.26
CA ALA A 23 -1.62 13.93 -9.47
C ALA A 23 -2.38 12.62 -9.37
N GLU A 24 -3.26 12.39 -10.34
CA GLU A 24 -3.97 11.14 -10.43
C GLU A 24 -2.95 10.00 -10.52
N LYS A 25 -3.19 8.94 -9.74
CA LYS A 25 -2.34 7.74 -9.72
C LYS A 25 -2.25 7.20 -11.15
N SER A 26 -1.05 7.16 -11.73
CA SER A 26 -0.85 6.88 -13.16
C SER A 26 -1.09 5.42 -13.56
N PHE A 27 -0.84 4.49 -12.64
CA PHE A 27 -1.14 3.07 -12.80
C PHE A 27 -2.47 2.72 -12.13
N THR A 28 -3.42 2.16 -12.88
CA THR A 28 -4.71 1.68 -12.35
C THR A 28 -5.06 0.33 -12.99
N ARG A 29 -5.65 -0.57 -12.20
CA ARG A 29 -6.16 -1.87 -12.67
C ARG A 29 -7.40 -2.28 -11.86
N ASP A 30 -8.53 -2.42 -12.53
CA ASP A 30 -9.82 -2.71 -11.88
C ASP A 30 -9.83 -4.04 -11.14
N GLU A 31 -9.16 -5.06 -11.66
CA GLU A 31 -9.03 -6.36 -11.01
C GLU A 31 -8.23 -6.29 -9.71
N LEU A 32 -7.17 -5.48 -9.67
CA LEU A 32 -6.36 -5.27 -8.46
C LEU A 32 -7.11 -4.42 -7.44
N GLU A 33 -7.90 -3.44 -7.89
CA GLU A 33 -8.77 -2.65 -7.02
C GLU A 33 -9.83 -3.54 -6.36
N SER A 34 -10.52 -4.35 -7.17
CA SER A 34 -11.52 -5.30 -6.69
C SER A 34 -10.89 -6.35 -5.76
N GLY A 35 -9.68 -6.82 -6.09
CA GLY A 35 -8.90 -7.72 -5.25
C GLY A 35 -8.54 -7.10 -3.91
N ALA A 36 -8.06 -5.85 -3.88
CA ALA A 36 -7.74 -5.12 -2.67
C ALA A 36 -8.97 -4.95 -1.76
N ILE A 37 -10.13 -4.64 -2.33
CA ILE A 37 -11.39 -4.53 -1.59
C ILE A 37 -11.79 -5.89 -1.00
N ARG A 38 -11.67 -6.99 -1.76
CA ARG A 38 -11.97 -8.34 -1.25
C ARG A 38 -11.03 -8.73 -0.13
N LEU A 39 -9.73 -8.47 -0.29
CA LEU A 39 -8.72 -8.75 0.73
C LEU A 39 -9.00 -7.95 2.00
N GLU A 40 -9.28 -6.65 1.89
CA GLU A 40 -9.60 -5.81 3.06
C GLU A 40 -10.83 -6.34 3.82
N LYS A 41 -11.82 -6.89 3.11
CA LYS A 41 -12.99 -7.54 3.72
C LYS A 41 -12.71 -8.91 4.32
N SER A 42 -11.75 -9.65 3.77
CA SER A 42 -11.38 -10.98 4.28
C SER A 42 -10.40 -10.91 5.44
N LEU A 43 -9.81 -9.75 5.71
CA LEU A 43 -9.00 -9.54 6.90
C LEU A 43 -9.91 -9.58 8.13
N GLU A 44 -9.75 -10.63 8.91
CA GLU A 44 -10.45 -10.86 10.17
C GLU A 44 -9.40 -10.95 11.30
N GLY A 45 -9.82 -10.66 12.54
CA GLY A 45 -8.96 -10.79 13.73
C GLY A 45 -8.97 -9.58 14.66
N GLU A 46 -8.13 -9.63 15.70
CA GLU A 46 -7.98 -8.53 16.67
C GLU A 46 -7.02 -7.47 16.10
N ALA A 47 -7.55 -6.29 15.82
CA ALA A 47 -6.76 -5.12 15.48
C ALA A 47 -5.69 -4.85 16.55
N ALA A 48 -4.51 -4.39 16.13
CA ALA A 48 -3.50 -3.91 17.06
C ALA A 48 -4.06 -2.78 17.93
N ARG A 49 -3.67 -2.72 19.22
CA ARG A 49 -4.01 -1.54 20.04
C ARG A 49 -3.08 -0.39 19.67
N PRO A 50 -3.53 0.88 19.70
CA PRO A 50 -2.67 2.02 19.36
C PRO A 50 -1.32 2.06 20.11
N GLY A 51 -1.30 1.65 21.39
CA GLY A 51 -0.09 1.55 22.20
C GLY A 51 0.88 0.43 21.80
N GLU A 52 0.41 -0.58 21.07
CA GLU A 52 1.21 -1.73 20.62
C GLU A 52 1.83 -1.51 19.23
N ALA A 53 1.32 -0.56 18.46
CA ALA A 53 1.67 -0.39 17.04
C ALA A 53 3.18 -0.19 16.81
N ALA A 54 3.86 0.54 17.69
CA ALA A 54 5.30 0.76 17.58
C ALA A 54 6.10 -0.54 17.81
N GLN A 55 5.66 -1.36 18.76
CA GLN A 55 6.31 -2.66 19.04
C GLN A 55 6.04 -3.65 17.91
N LEU A 56 4.78 -3.76 17.48
CA LEU A 56 4.40 -4.64 16.37
C LEU A 56 5.13 -4.30 15.07
N ARG A 57 5.43 -3.03 14.78
CA ARG A 57 6.26 -2.68 13.62
C ARG A 57 7.69 -3.24 13.74
N LYS A 58 8.29 -3.19 14.93
CA LYS A 58 9.61 -3.80 15.17
C LYS A 58 9.56 -5.32 15.08
N ASP A 59 8.50 -5.93 15.61
CA ASP A 59 8.31 -7.37 15.53
C ASP A 59 8.09 -7.82 14.07
N ALA A 60 7.39 -7.03 13.26
CA ALA A 60 7.28 -7.25 11.83
C ALA A 60 8.64 -7.13 11.12
N ASP A 61 9.48 -6.16 11.48
CA ASP A 61 10.84 -6.05 10.95
C ASP A 61 11.69 -7.27 11.32
N ALA A 62 11.58 -7.76 12.56
CA ALA A 62 12.26 -8.96 13.01
C ALA A 62 11.76 -10.22 12.29
N ALA A 63 10.45 -10.38 12.11
CA ALA A 63 9.84 -11.48 11.37
C ALA A 63 10.31 -11.48 9.90
N LEU A 64 10.35 -10.31 9.27
CA LEU A 64 10.87 -10.15 7.91
C LEU A 64 12.35 -10.53 7.82
N ALA A 65 13.18 -10.06 8.75
CA ALA A 65 14.61 -10.40 8.79
C ALA A 65 14.84 -11.91 8.99
N ALA A 66 13.99 -12.56 9.78
CA ALA A 66 14.00 -14.01 9.98
C ALA A 66 13.36 -14.82 8.84
N LYS A 67 12.80 -14.15 7.81
CA LYS A 67 11.99 -14.76 6.74
C LYS A 67 10.81 -15.58 7.28
N ASN A 68 10.28 -15.21 8.45
CA ASN A 68 9.06 -15.80 9.00
C ASN A 68 7.85 -15.03 8.44
N PHE A 69 7.41 -15.45 7.25
CA PHE A 69 6.34 -14.78 6.51
C PHE A 69 4.95 -15.00 7.12
N GLU A 70 4.75 -16.09 7.84
CA GLU A 70 3.52 -16.38 8.59
C GLU A 70 3.34 -15.33 9.70
N ALA A 71 4.35 -15.19 10.57
CA ALA A 71 4.33 -14.18 11.63
C ALA A 71 4.27 -12.74 11.08
N LEU A 72 4.99 -12.47 9.98
CA LEU A 72 4.92 -11.17 9.31
C LEU A 72 3.50 -10.86 8.83
N GLY A 73 2.82 -11.84 8.23
CA GLY A 73 1.45 -11.70 7.73
C GLY A 73 0.45 -11.41 8.84
N GLU A 74 0.53 -12.16 9.94
CA GLU A 74 -0.33 -11.93 11.12
C GLU A 74 -0.14 -10.52 11.70
N ILE A 75 1.11 -10.12 11.94
CA ILE A 75 1.42 -8.80 12.51
C ILE A 75 0.98 -7.69 11.55
N ALA A 76 1.28 -7.82 10.26
CA ALA A 76 0.89 -6.85 9.24
C ALA A 76 -0.65 -6.73 9.13
N GLY A 77 -1.37 -7.86 9.17
CA GLY A 77 -2.84 -7.88 9.18
C GLY A 77 -3.42 -7.12 10.36
N ARG A 78 -2.90 -7.33 11.57
CA ARG A 78 -3.31 -6.58 12.77
C ARG A 78 -3.05 -5.07 12.65
N LEU A 79 -1.93 -4.68 12.04
CA LEU A 79 -1.60 -3.28 11.79
C LEU A 79 -2.52 -2.66 10.71
N VAL A 80 -2.88 -3.41 9.68
CA VAL A 80 -3.89 -2.99 8.68
C VAL A 80 -5.25 -2.81 9.34
N LEU A 81 -5.70 -3.73 10.20
CA LEU A 81 -6.96 -3.60 10.93
C LEU A 81 -6.97 -2.38 11.87
N LEU A 82 -5.83 -2.04 12.47
CA LEU A 82 -5.69 -0.82 13.29
C LEU A 82 -5.76 0.46 12.43
N ASN A 83 -5.06 0.49 11.30
CA ASN A 83 -5.09 1.62 10.39
C ASN A 83 -5.11 1.16 8.92
N PRO A 84 -6.30 1.01 8.31
CA PRO A 84 -6.43 0.55 6.94
C PRO A 84 -5.84 1.52 5.89
N ARG A 85 -5.48 2.75 6.30
CA ARG A 85 -4.86 3.75 5.43
C ARG A 85 -3.33 3.73 5.47
N ASP A 86 -2.72 2.88 6.29
CA ASP A 86 -1.27 2.78 6.40
C ASP A 86 -0.68 1.93 5.25
N TRP A 87 -0.14 2.61 4.24
CA TRP A 87 0.48 1.98 3.08
C TRP A 87 1.64 1.04 3.44
N THR A 88 2.35 1.30 4.55
CA THR A 88 3.50 0.46 4.96
C THR A 88 3.04 -0.89 5.48
N SER A 89 1.91 -0.93 6.20
CA SER A 89 1.31 -2.16 6.70
C SER A 89 0.81 -3.04 5.55
N TRP A 90 0.20 -2.44 4.52
CA TRP A 90 -0.17 -3.14 3.28
C TRP A 90 1.05 -3.65 2.50
N THR A 91 2.14 -2.89 2.46
CA THR A 91 3.40 -3.33 1.81
C THR A 91 3.96 -4.57 2.50
N ARG A 92 3.99 -4.58 3.84
CA ARG A 92 4.44 -5.75 4.63
C ARG A 92 3.55 -6.97 4.42
N LEU A 93 2.23 -6.75 4.37
CA LEU A 93 1.27 -7.82 4.10
C LEU A 93 1.49 -8.44 2.72
N SER A 94 1.79 -7.63 1.71
CA SER A 94 2.15 -8.14 0.38
C SER A 94 3.42 -8.98 0.38
N VAL A 95 4.47 -8.50 1.09
CA VAL A 95 5.73 -9.24 1.23
C VAL A 95 5.50 -10.56 1.97
N ALA A 96 4.69 -10.57 3.02
CA ALA A 96 4.30 -11.79 3.72
C ALA A 96 3.66 -12.79 2.77
N PHE A 97 2.59 -12.41 2.08
CA PHE A 97 1.90 -13.28 1.14
C PHE A 97 2.80 -13.79 0.00
N SER A 98 3.72 -12.97 -0.49
CA SER A 98 4.68 -13.37 -1.53
C SER A 98 5.70 -14.41 -1.04
N GLY A 99 6.02 -14.39 0.25
CA GLY A 99 6.97 -15.32 0.85
C GLY A 99 6.35 -16.61 1.41
N LEU A 100 5.02 -16.70 1.49
CA LEU A 100 4.36 -17.92 1.94
C LEU A 100 4.62 -19.08 0.95
N THR A 101 4.81 -20.27 1.51
CA THR A 101 4.93 -21.52 0.75
C THR A 101 3.83 -22.52 1.12
N PRO A 102 2.56 -22.27 0.74
CA PRO A 102 1.46 -23.19 1.05
C PRO A 102 1.64 -24.54 0.34
N ALA A 103 1.14 -25.61 0.97
CA ALA A 103 1.29 -26.97 0.45
C ALA A 103 0.38 -27.28 -0.75
N ASP A 104 -0.82 -26.69 -0.80
CA ASP A 104 -1.76 -26.90 -1.89
C ASP A 104 -1.80 -25.73 -2.89
N TRP A 105 -2.14 -26.06 -4.13
CA TRP A 105 -2.16 -25.11 -5.24
C TRP A 105 -3.19 -23.98 -5.04
N GLN A 106 -4.32 -24.26 -4.40
CA GLN A 106 -5.36 -23.27 -4.18
C GLN A 106 -4.91 -22.19 -3.20
N ALA A 107 -4.31 -22.58 -2.08
CA ALA A 107 -3.72 -21.68 -1.10
C ALA A 107 -2.53 -20.91 -1.69
N LYS A 108 -1.69 -21.55 -2.51
CA LYS A 108 -0.60 -20.87 -3.22
C LYS A 108 -1.13 -19.75 -4.13
N ASN A 109 -2.18 -20.03 -4.90
CA ASN A 109 -2.80 -19.02 -5.77
C ASN A 109 -3.50 -17.91 -5.00
N GLU A 110 -4.15 -18.25 -3.89
CA GLU A 110 -4.78 -17.24 -3.04
C GLU A 110 -3.74 -16.31 -2.41
N ALA A 111 -2.64 -16.87 -1.89
CA ALA A 111 -1.53 -16.07 -1.39
C ALA A 111 -0.97 -15.12 -2.47
N ARG A 112 -0.76 -15.60 -3.71
CA ARG A 112 -0.34 -14.75 -4.84
C ARG A 112 -1.32 -13.62 -5.13
N ARG A 113 -2.61 -13.93 -5.26
CA ARG A 113 -3.66 -12.91 -5.48
C ARG A 113 -3.64 -11.85 -4.37
N ASN A 114 -3.53 -12.29 -3.13
CA ASN A 114 -3.51 -11.40 -1.97
C ASN A 114 -2.23 -10.57 -1.89
N ALA A 115 -1.09 -11.12 -2.33
CA ALA A 115 0.15 -10.36 -2.47
C ALA A 115 0.00 -9.19 -3.45
N HIS A 116 -0.55 -9.44 -4.65
CA HIS A 116 -0.77 -8.38 -5.64
C HIS A 116 -1.77 -7.33 -5.14
N ALA A 117 -2.88 -7.80 -4.56
CA ALA A 117 -3.93 -6.94 -4.02
C ALA A 117 -3.39 -6.01 -2.92
N ALA A 118 -2.61 -6.55 -1.97
CA ALA A 118 -1.99 -5.78 -0.89
C ALA A 118 -0.96 -4.77 -1.41
N ALA A 119 -0.09 -5.14 -2.37
CA ALA A 119 0.88 -4.21 -2.94
C ALA A 119 0.20 -3.07 -3.72
N TYR A 120 -0.84 -3.39 -4.48
CA TYR A 120 -1.62 -2.37 -5.18
C TYR A 120 -2.33 -1.44 -4.19
N ARG A 121 -2.91 -1.98 -3.11
CA ARG A 121 -3.50 -1.17 -2.04
C ARG A 121 -2.49 -0.22 -1.39
N ALA A 122 -1.27 -0.70 -1.14
CA ALA A 122 -0.18 0.14 -0.66
C ALA A 122 0.13 1.28 -1.64
N TYR A 123 0.21 1.01 -2.94
CA TYR A 123 0.44 2.04 -3.97
C TYR A 123 -0.70 3.08 -4.01
N ARG A 124 -1.95 2.65 -3.91
CA ARG A 124 -3.11 3.55 -3.85
C ARG A 124 -3.07 4.48 -2.63
N LEU A 125 -2.55 3.99 -1.51
CA LEU A 125 -2.43 4.74 -0.25
C LEU A 125 -1.11 5.51 -0.09
N ALA A 126 -0.11 5.24 -0.94
CA ALA A 126 1.20 5.88 -0.85
C ALA A 126 1.07 7.41 -0.95
N PRO A 127 1.71 8.17 -0.03
CA PRO A 127 1.49 9.61 0.10
C PRO A 127 2.26 10.45 -0.92
N GLY A 128 3.19 9.87 -1.66
CA GLY A 128 3.99 10.60 -2.65
C GLY A 128 4.76 9.70 -3.61
N PRO A 129 5.46 10.29 -4.60
CA PRO A 129 6.07 9.56 -5.70
C PRO A 129 7.12 8.52 -5.28
N ARG A 130 7.86 8.80 -4.20
CA ARG A 130 8.87 7.88 -3.68
C ARG A 130 8.22 6.62 -3.12
N GLU A 131 7.20 6.79 -2.28
CA GLU A 131 6.47 5.69 -1.66
C GLU A 131 5.65 4.91 -2.71
N GLU A 132 5.13 5.60 -3.73
CA GLU A 132 4.51 4.97 -4.89
C GLU A 132 5.47 4.05 -5.63
N ALA A 133 6.69 4.52 -5.93
CA ALA A 133 7.70 3.72 -6.60
C ALA A 133 8.07 2.47 -5.79
N LEU A 134 8.16 2.58 -4.45
CA LEU A 134 8.42 1.44 -3.57
C LEU A 134 7.27 0.42 -3.59
N ALA A 135 6.02 0.89 -3.52
CA ALA A 135 4.85 0.02 -3.56
C ALA A 135 4.69 -0.66 -4.94
N LEU A 136 4.94 0.06 -6.05
CA LEU A 136 4.94 -0.51 -7.39
C LEU A 136 6.07 -1.52 -7.60
N THR A 137 7.25 -1.26 -7.03
CA THR A 137 8.35 -2.25 -7.02
C THR A 137 7.94 -3.51 -6.26
N THR A 138 7.25 -3.35 -5.12
CA THR A 138 6.71 -4.49 -4.36
C THR A 138 5.68 -5.27 -5.18
N LEU A 139 4.79 -4.58 -5.89
CA LEU A 139 3.85 -5.20 -6.81
C LEU A 139 4.56 -5.97 -7.91
N ALA A 140 5.56 -5.37 -8.57
CA ALA A 140 6.36 -6.05 -9.59
C ALA A 140 7.03 -7.31 -9.03
N ASN A 141 7.65 -7.23 -7.85
CA ASN A 141 8.30 -8.37 -7.21
C ASN A 141 7.32 -9.49 -6.87
N SER A 142 6.09 -9.17 -6.47
CA SER A 142 5.06 -10.17 -6.20
C SER A 142 4.67 -10.99 -7.44
N TYR A 143 4.84 -10.44 -8.65
CA TYR A 143 4.66 -11.16 -9.92
C TYR A 143 5.89 -12.00 -10.32
N VAL A 144 7.09 -11.63 -9.88
CA VAL A 144 8.32 -12.37 -10.19
C VAL A 144 8.49 -13.58 -9.28
N SER A 145 8.06 -13.50 -8.02
CA SER A 145 8.01 -14.66 -7.10
C SER A 145 7.03 -15.76 -7.56
N GLU A 146 6.39 -15.59 -8.71
CA GLU A 146 5.49 -16.56 -9.32
C GLU A 146 6.21 -17.67 -10.12
N GLU A 147 7.47 -17.45 -10.48
CA GLU A 147 8.37 -18.40 -11.17
C GLU A 147 9.12 -19.32 -10.19
#